data_AF-A0A6L5EPH5-F1
#
_entry.id   AF-A0A6L5EPH5-F1
#
_cell.length_a   1.000
_cell.length_b   1.000
_cell.length_c   1.000
_cell.angle_alpha   90.00
_cell.angle_beta   90.00
_cell.angle_gamma   90.00
#
_symmetry.space_group_name_H-M   'P 1'
#
loop_
_entity.id
_entity.type
_entity.pdbx_description
1 polymer ?
#
loop_
_entity_poly.entity_id
_entity_poly.type
_entity_poly.pdbx_seq_one_letter_code
_entity_poly.pdbx_strand_id
1 'polypeptide(L)' 'MRTVIDLPDDLYRQAQSLARDMSRTLSDGVVELMRRGLGQVTPAETSRSERTGLPVVRLGKVITSEDVRPLEDDSQ' A
#
# COMPACT_ATOMS: atom_id res chain seq x y z
N MET A 1 -6.47 20.92 9.14
CA MET A 1 -5.40 21.80 9.70
C MET A 1 -4.26 21.86 8.69
N ARG A 2 -3.64 23.03 8.48
CA ARG A 2 -2.46 23.16 7.60
C ARG A 2 -1.20 23.08 8.46
N THR A 3 -0.34 22.13 8.11
CA THR A 3 0.93 21.89 8.82
C THR A 3 2.07 22.06 7.83
N VAL A 4 3.15 22.71 8.26
CA VAL A 4 4.40 22.78 7.51
C VAL A 4 5.32 21.72 8.09
N ILE A 5 5.87 20.87 7.22
CA ILE A 5 6.81 19.82 7.59
C ILE A 5 8.07 20.00 6.76
N ASP A 6 9.23 19.81 7.39
CA ASP A 6 10.49 19.70 6.67
C ASP A 6 10.60 18.28 6.11
N LEU A 7 10.70 18.17 4.79
CA LEU A 7 10.80 16.90 4.09
C LEU A 7 12.18 16.82 3.40
N PRO A 8 13.00 15.82 3.74
CA PRO A 8 14.22 15.51 2.99
C PRO A 8 13.99 15.43 1.48
N ASP A 9 14.99 15.85 0.69
CA ASP A 9 14.88 16.02 -0.77
C ASP A 9 14.51 14.70 -1.48
N ASP A 10 15.05 13.58 -0.99
CA ASP A 10 14.76 12.23 -1.47
C ASP A 10 13.30 11.84 -1.24
N LEU A 11 12.78 12.09 -0.03
CA LEU A 11 11.37 11.84 0.31
C LEU A 11 10.42 12.74 -0.48
N TYR A 12 10.80 14.01 -0.70
CA TYR A 12 10.02 14.92 -1.55
C TYR A 12 9.90 14.40 -2.98
N ARG A 13 11.00 13.96 -3.58
CA ARG A 13 10.99 13.38 -4.94
C ARG A 13 10.17 12.10 -5.00
N GLN A 14 10.28 11.24 -4.00
CA GLN A 14 9.53 10.00 -3.94
C GLN A 14 8.02 10.26 -3.80
N ALA A 15 7.63 11.17 -2.90
CA ALA A 15 6.25 11.59 -2.72
C ALA A 15 5.68 12.23 -4.00
N GLN A 16 6.47 13.05 -4.70
CA GLN A 16 6.06 13.65 -5.97
C GLN A 16 5.86 12.61 -7.07
N SER A 17 6.77 11.63 -7.18
CA SER A 17 6.63 10.55 -8.15
C SER A 17 5.38 9.72 -7.88
N LEU A 18 5.11 9.37 -6.62
CA LEU A 18 3.93 8.60 -6.26
C LEU A 18 2.63 9.37 -6.46
N ALA A 19 2.60 10.66 -6.10
CA ALA A 19 1.43 11.50 -6.34
C ALA A 19 1.08 11.58 -7.83
N ARG A 20 2.10 11.67 -8.71
CA ARG A 20 1.91 11.64 -10.17
C ARG A 20 1.37 10.32 -10.65
N ASP A 21 1.93 9.20 -10.19
CA ASP A 21 1.46 7.85 -10.54
C ASP A 21 -0.01 7.65 -10.13
N MET A 22 -0.38 8.16 -8.95
CA MET A 22 -1.76 8.15 -8.45
C MET A 22 -2.68 9.21 -9.09
N SER A 23 -2.17 10.05 -10.00
CA SER A 23 -2.90 11.19 -10.61
C SER A 23 -3.52 12.14 -9.58
N ARG A 24 -2.82 12.39 -8.47
CA ARG A 24 -3.26 13.26 -7.37
C ARG A 24 -2.30 14.44 -7.17
N THR A 25 -2.77 15.44 -6.43
CA THR A 25 -1.89 16.52 -5.96
C THR A 25 -0.88 15.98 -4.94
N LEU A 26 0.26 16.66 -4.79
CA LEU A 26 1.28 16.26 -3.81
C LEU A 26 0.72 16.22 -2.39
N SER A 27 -0.07 17.23 -2.01
CA SER A 27 -0.69 17.30 -0.68
C SER A 27 -1.60 16.10 -0.41
N ASP A 28 -2.45 15.74 -1.37
CA ASP A 28 -3.35 14.59 -1.23
C ASP A 28 -2.58 13.26 -1.20
N GLY A 29 -1.54 13.14 -2.02
CA GLY A 29 -0.64 11.99 -2.01
C GLY A 29 0.06 11.81 -0.67
N VAL A 30 0.59 12.89 -0.08
CA VAL A 30 1.23 12.86 1.24
C VAL A 30 0.23 12.51 2.34
N VAL A 31 -0.99 13.05 2.30
CA VAL A 31 -2.03 12.72 3.28
C VAL A 31 -2.40 11.22 3.22
N GLU A 32 -2.56 10.68 2.01
CA GLU A 32 -2.84 9.26 1.79
C GLU A 32 -1.69 8.39 2.30
N LEU A 33 -0.44 8.77 2.00
CA LEU A 33 0.75 8.09 2.49
C LEU A 33 0.84 8.10 4.02
N MET A 34 0.58 9.23 4.67
CA MET A 34 0.58 9.32 6.13
C MET A 34 -0.53 8.46 6.74
N ARG A 35 -1.74 8.45 6.16
CA ARG A 35 -2.84 7.58 6.63
C ARG A 35 -2.46 6.10 6.54
N ARG A 36 -1.82 5.69 5.43
CA ARG A 36 -1.32 4.33 5.26
C ARG A 36 -0.20 4.02 6.25
N GLY A 37 0.85 4.84 6.29
CA GLY A 37 2.02 4.61 7.16
C GLY A 37 1.68 4.59 8.65
N LEU A 38 0.82 5.51 9.11
CA LEU A 38 0.41 5.59 10.52
C LEU A 38 -0.68 4.57 10.88
N GLY A 39 -1.47 4.09 9.91
CA GLY A 39 -2.48 3.05 10.11
C GLY A 39 -1.92 1.63 10.11
N GLN A 40 -0.70 1.42 9.63
CA GLN A 40 -0.02 0.13 9.62
C GLN A 40 0.70 -0.07 10.97
N VAL A 41 -0.05 -0.49 11.99
CA VAL A 41 0.48 -0.69 13.36
C VAL A 41 1.50 -1.83 13.45
N THR A 42 1.45 -2.79 12.51
CA THR A 42 2.39 -3.91 12.47
C THR A 42 2.73 -4.23 11.02
N PRO A 43 4.02 -4.20 10.61
CA PRO A 43 4.42 -4.72 9.31
C PRO A 43 4.01 -6.20 9.24
N ALA A 44 3.37 -6.61 8.15
CA ALA A 44 3.02 -8.01 7.95
C ALA A 44 4.31 -8.85 7.97
N GLU A 45 4.38 -9.85 8.84
CA GLU A 45 5.51 -10.78 8.87
C GLU A 45 5.61 -11.47 7.52
N THR A 46 6.71 -11.18 6.82
CA THR A 46 7.06 -11.82 5.55
C THR A 46 8.06 -12.92 5.85
N SER A 47 7.74 -14.15 5.44
CA SER A 47 8.65 -15.30 5.50
C SER A 47 9.06 -15.70 4.10
N ARG A 48 10.19 -16.39 3.91
CA ARG A 48 10.64 -16.82 2.58
C ARG A 48 10.23 -18.26 2.33
N SER A 49 9.63 -18.53 1.17
CA SER A 49 9.27 -19.89 0.75
C SER A 49 10.53 -20.72 0.51
N GLU A 50 10.66 -21.87 1.17
CA GLU A 50 11.78 -22.80 0.96
C GLU A 50 11.74 -23.46 -0.43
N ARG A 51 10.55 -23.56 -1.06
CA ARG A 51 10.39 -24.19 -2.38
C ARG A 51 10.66 -23.25 -3.54
N THR A 52 10.37 -21.96 -3.38
CA THR A 52 10.39 -20.99 -4.49
C THR A 52 11.32 -19.81 -4.25
N GLY A 53 11.79 -19.58 -3.02
CA GLY A 53 12.62 -18.44 -2.65
C GLY A 53 11.89 -17.08 -2.66
N LEU A 54 10.58 -17.06 -2.93
CA LEU A 54 9.77 -15.84 -2.96
C LEU A 54 9.29 -15.44 -1.56
N PRO A 55 9.05 -14.15 -1.29
CA PRO A 55 8.43 -13.69 -0.05
C PRO A 55 6.98 -14.19 0.04
N VAL A 56 6.61 -14.65 1.23
CA VAL A 56 5.31 -15.21 1.60
C VAL A 56 4.74 -14.39 2.74
N VAL A 57 3.51 -13.92 2.58
CA VAL A 57 2.73 -13.25 3.62
C VAL A 57 1.64 -14.18 4.12
N ARG A 58 1.50 -14.28 5.45
CA ARG A 58 0.46 -15.12 6.07
C ARG A 58 -0.74 -14.25 6.42
N LEU A 59 -1.68 -14.11 5.49
CA LEU A 59 -2.95 -13.43 5.76
C LEU A 59 -3.85 -14.41 6.52
N GLY A 60 -4.35 -14.01 7.69
CA GLY A 60 -5.08 -14.89 8.62
C GLY A 60 -6.36 -15.54 8.08
N LYS A 61 -6.81 -15.18 6.88
CA LYS A 61 -7.92 -15.83 6.17
C LYS A 61 -7.41 -16.51 4.90
N VAL A 62 -7.63 -17.82 4.79
CA VAL A 62 -7.42 -18.56 3.55
C VAL A 62 -8.50 -18.11 2.56
N ILE A 63 -8.08 -17.45 1.49
CA ILE A 63 -8.97 -17.09 0.37
C ILE A 63 -9.16 -18.36 -0.47
N THR A 64 -10.39 -18.85 -0.54
CA THR A 64 -10.77 -20.02 -1.32
C THR A 64 -11.30 -19.61 -2.69
N SER A 65 -11.40 -20.55 -3.63
CA SER A 65 -12.05 -20.30 -4.92
C SER A 65 -13.54 -19.95 -4.77
N GLU A 66 -14.18 -20.20 -3.62
CA GLU A 66 -15.53 -19.73 -3.32
C GLU A 66 -15.55 -18.24 -2.93
N ASP A 67 -14.48 -17.71 -2.32
CA ASP A 67 -14.34 -16.30 -1.98
C ASP A 67 -14.09 -15.40 -3.21
N VAL A 68 -13.57 -15.95 -4.32
CA VAL A 68 -13.22 -15.20 -5.56
C VAL A 68 -14.37 -15.16 -6.57
N ARG A 69 -15.20 -16.19 -6.61
CA ARG A 69 -16.36 -16.30 -7.52
C ARG A 69 -17.31 -15.09 -7.55
N PRO A 70 -17.59 -14.38 -6.43
CA PRO A 70 -18.47 -13.22 -6.47
C PRO A 70 -17.78 -11.92 -6.94
N LEU A 71 -16.47 -11.89 -7.20
CA LEU A 71 -15.76 -10.67 -7.64
C LEU A 71 -15.69 -10.49 -9.17
N GLU A 72 -16.05 -11.51 -9.95
CA GLU A 72 -15.93 -11.50 -11.41
C GLU A 72 -17.20 -11.00 -12.15
N ASP A 73 -18.25 -10.59 -11.42
CA ASP A 73 -19.57 -10.26 -11.98
C ASP A 73 -20.01 -8.79 -11.77
N ASP A 74 -19.07 -7.84 -11.89
CA ASP A 74 -19.38 -6.39 -11.94
C ASP A 74 -18.56 -5.68 -13.03
N SER A 75 -18.48 -6.31 -14.20
CA SER A 75 -17.90 -5.73 -15.42
C SER A 75 -18.85 -5.97 -16.59
N GLN A 76 -20.03 -5.34 -16.52
CA GLN A 76 -20.98 -5.22 -17.62
C GLN A 76 -21.07 -3.78 -18.10
#